data_AF-A0A6A5ZHV5-F1
#
_entry.id   AF-A0A6A5ZHV5-F1
#
_cell.length_a   1.000
_cell.length_b   1.000
_cell.length_c   1.000
_cell.angle_alpha   90.00
_cell.angle_beta   90.00
_cell.angle_gamma   90.00
#
_symmetry.space_group_name_H-M   'P 1'
#
loop_
_entity.id
_entity.type
_entity.pdbx_description
1 polymer ?
#
loop_
_entity_poly.entity_id
_entity_poly.type
_entity_poly.pdbx_seq_one_letter_code
_entity_poly.pdbx_strand_id
1 'polypeptide(L)'
;MQDSSVWSIRDIVRSFEQKRLYPKSGFQEFLNLHEASRHAIHSLETLKVTVETMGALQQHISRIPNELIHCSEESERPLQPLQTQVEFQVRILRSLLHRAQANKERLQNEISLAYNMIAQRDSQVMTGLGEAAKLDSGAMKTIAIVTMGFLPPTFLSAIFSMSFFSYAPGKSDQYAEWSVS
;
A
#
# COMPACT_ATOMS: atom_id res chain seq x y z
N MET A 1 -20.42 23.56 5.19
CA MET A 1 -20.26 22.14 4.81
C MET A 1 -18.85 21.81 4.32
N GLN A 2 -18.25 22.56 3.40
CA GLN A 2 -16.89 22.27 2.86
C GLN A 2 -15.77 22.29 3.91
N ASP A 3 -15.83 23.18 4.91
CA ASP A 3 -14.80 23.25 5.96
C ASP A 3 -14.71 21.93 6.74
N SER A 4 -15.85 21.34 7.14
CA SER A 4 -15.89 20.05 7.85
C SER A 4 -15.25 18.90 7.07
N SER A 5 -15.39 18.89 5.74
CA SER A 5 -14.78 17.87 4.88
C SER A 5 -13.27 18.02 4.79
N VAL A 6 -12.75 19.26 4.80
CA VAL A 6 -11.30 19.52 4.82
C VAL A 6 -10.69 19.10 6.17
N TRP A 7 -11.40 19.33 7.28
CA TRP A 7 -10.95 18.93 8.61
C TRP A 7 -11.01 17.42 8.82
N SER A 8 -12.04 16.73 8.31
CA SER A 8 -12.14 15.27 8.45
C SER A 8 -10.98 14.53 7.77
N ILE A 9 -10.52 15.00 6.60
CA ILE A 9 -9.34 14.45 5.91
C ILE A 9 -8.08 14.59 6.78
N ARG A 10 -7.89 15.76 7.42
CA ARG A 10 -6.76 15.99 8.31
C ARG A 10 -6.76 15.00 9.48
N ASP A 11 -7.93 14.76 10.05
CA ASP A 11 -8.07 13.89 11.23
C ASP A 11 -7.87 12.41 10.85
N ILE A 12 -8.30 11.99 9.65
CA ILE A 12 -7.99 10.66 9.11
C ILE A 12 -6.48 10.49 8.91
N VAL A 13 -5.82 11.45 8.25
CA VAL A 13 -4.35 11.43 8.06
C VAL A 13 -3.64 11.38 9.41
N ARG A 14 -4.06 12.21 10.37
CA ARG A 14 -3.48 12.24 11.73
C ARG A 14 -3.66 10.91 12.47
N SER A 15 -4.83 10.28 12.32
CA SER A 15 -5.07 8.97 12.91
C SER A 15 -4.14 7.90 12.34
N PHE A 16 -3.81 8.00 11.05
CA PHE A 16 -2.87 7.11 10.39
C PHE A 16 -1.42 7.38 10.84
N GLU A 17 -1.01 8.65 10.90
CA GLU A 17 0.29 9.08 11.43
C GLU A 17 0.54 8.54 12.85
N GLN A 18 -0.47 8.60 13.72
CA GLN A 18 -0.38 8.10 15.11
C GLN A 18 -0.31 6.57 15.19
N LYS A 19 -1.00 5.87 14.28
CA LYS A 19 -1.02 4.39 14.24
C LYS A 19 0.22 3.77 13.59
N ARG A 20 1.12 4.56 13.00
CA ARG A 20 2.38 4.10 12.40
C ARG A 20 3.23 3.19 13.30
N LEU A 21 3.11 3.35 14.62
CA LEU A 21 3.85 2.56 15.62
C LEU A 21 3.31 1.13 15.82
N TYR A 22 2.12 0.81 15.31
CA TYR A 22 1.49 -0.51 15.46
C TYR A 22 1.39 -1.21 14.10
N PRO A 23 2.30 -2.14 13.78
CA PRO A 23 2.48 -2.73 12.45
C PRO A 23 1.39 -3.77 12.07
N LYS A 24 0.22 -3.71 12.70
CA LYS A 24 -0.97 -4.47 12.29
C LYS A 24 -1.85 -3.68 11.32
N SER A 25 -1.33 -2.61 10.71
CA SER A 25 -2.07 -1.83 9.72
C SER A 25 -2.44 -2.75 8.55
N GLY A 26 -3.71 -3.09 8.46
CA GLY A 26 -4.24 -4.05 7.50
C GLY A 26 -4.72 -3.38 6.22
N PHE A 27 -5.19 -4.20 5.28
CA PHE A 27 -5.85 -3.78 4.04
C PHE A 27 -6.95 -2.72 4.28
N GLN A 28 -7.67 -2.82 5.41
CA GLN A 28 -8.74 -1.89 5.76
C GLN A 28 -8.25 -0.45 6.03
N GLU A 29 -7.11 -0.24 6.67
CA GLU A 29 -6.57 1.11 6.85
C GLU A 29 -6.07 1.71 5.53
N PHE A 30 -5.57 0.87 4.62
CA PHE A 30 -5.18 1.31 3.29
C PHE A 30 -6.40 1.73 2.45
N LEU A 31 -7.50 0.98 2.52
CA LEU A 31 -8.77 1.38 1.92
C LEU A 31 -9.24 2.73 2.48
N ASN A 32 -9.17 2.93 3.79
CA ASN A 32 -9.57 4.20 4.41
C ASN A 32 -8.69 5.39 3.95
N LEU A 33 -7.38 5.18 3.79
CA LEU A 33 -6.48 6.19 3.20
C LEU A 33 -6.84 6.51 1.75
N HIS A 34 -7.13 5.48 0.95
CA HIS A 34 -7.50 5.65 -0.45
C HIS A 34 -8.85 6.37 -0.59
N GLU A 35 -9.84 5.99 0.23
CA GLU A 35 -11.12 6.68 0.30
C GLU A 35 -10.95 8.13 0.74
N ALA A 36 -10.12 8.39 1.76
CA ALA A 36 -9.79 9.76 2.16
C ALA A 36 -9.15 10.56 1.02
N SER A 37 -8.33 9.92 0.18
CA SER A 37 -7.72 10.55 -0.99
C SER A 37 -8.76 10.93 -2.03
N ARG A 38 -9.72 10.04 -2.30
CA ARG A 38 -10.84 10.32 -3.21
C ARG A 38 -11.66 11.52 -2.73
N HIS A 39 -12.01 11.54 -1.45
CA HIS A 39 -12.75 12.66 -0.85
C HIS A 39 -11.94 13.96 -0.87
N ALA A 40 -10.63 13.91 -0.64
CA ALA A 40 -9.74 15.08 -0.71
C ALA A 40 -9.69 15.68 -2.11
N ILE A 41 -9.62 14.84 -3.15
CA ILE A 41 -9.64 15.29 -4.54
C ILE A 41 -10.96 16.00 -4.85
N HIS A 42 -12.09 15.37 -4.52
CA HIS A 42 -13.41 15.94 -4.79
C HIS A 42 -13.67 17.25 -4.01
N SER A 43 -13.24 17.31 -2.74
CA SER A 43 -13.35 18.52 -1.94
C SER A 43 -12.49 19.66 -2.51
N LEU A 44 -11.30 19.35 -3.02
CA LEU A 44 -10.42 20.34 -3.65
C LEU A 44 -11.02 20.86 -4.95
N GLU A 45 -11.56 19.98 -5.79
CA GLU A 45 -12.25 20.33 -7.03
C GLU A 45 -13.42 21.26 -6.75
N THR A 46 -14.28 20.89 -5.79
CA THR A 46 -15.44 21.71 -5.41
C THR A 46 -15.01 23.08 -4.88
N LEU A 47 -13.98 23.13 -4.02
CA LEU A 47 -13.43 24.40 -3.51
C LEU A 47 -12.85 25.26 -4.62
N LYS A 48 -12.15 24.67 -5.59
CA LYS A 48 -11.56 25.39 -6.72
C LYS A 48 -12.66 26.04 -7.56
N VAL A 49 -13.69 25.29 -7.93
CA VAL A 49 -14.86 25.83 -8.66
C VAL A 49 -15.56 26.92 -7.85
N THR A 50 -15.68 26.75 -6.52
CA THR A 50 -16.28 27.77 -5.64
C THR A 50 -15.46 29.06 -5.62
N VAL A 51 -14.13 28.98 -5.56
CA VAL A 51 -13.24 30.15 -5.60
C VAL A 51 -13.33 30.86 -6.96
N GLU A 52 -13.35 30.10 -8.06
CA GLU A 52 -13.44 30.65 -9.42
C GLU A 52 -14.78 31.36 -9.65
N THR A 53 -15.90 30.73 -9.24
CA THR A 53 -17.24 31.32 -9.36
C THR A 53 -17.39 32.56 -8.48
N MET A 54 -16.91 32.54 -7.23
CA MET A 54 -16.94 33.71 -6.36
C MET A 54 -16.05 34.85 -6.88
N GLY A 55 -14.92 34.53 -7.51
CA GLY A 55 -14.08 35.50 -8.19
C GLY A 55 -14.79 36.16 -9.39
N ALA A 56 -15.50 35.37 -10.19
CA ALA A 56 -16.32 35.90 -11.28
C ALA A 56 -17.47 36.78 -10.78
N LEU A 57 -18.14 36.38 -9.68
CA LEU A 57 -19.19 37.18 -9.05
C LEU A 57 -18.64 38.51 -8.50
N GLN A 58 -17.48 38.50 -7.86
CA GLN A 58 -16.80 39.72 -7.41
C GLN A 58 -16.52 40.66 -8.60
N GLN A 59 -15.98 40.13 -9.70
CA GLN A 59 -15.73 40.91 -10.90
C GLN A 59 -17.03 41.50 -11.49
N HIS A 60 -18.13 40.74 -11.49
CA HIS A 60 -19.42 41.25 -11.93
C HIS A 60 -19.93 42.38 -11.03
N ILE A 61 -19.87 42.23 -9.71
CA ILE A 61 -20.27 43.28 -8.74
C ILE A 61 -19.43 44.55 -8.91
N SER A 62 -18.13 44.42 -9.22
CA SER A 62 -17.25 45.57 -9.49
C SER A 62 -17.52 46.26 -10.84
N ARG A 63 -18.20 45.58 -11.77
CA ARG A 63 -18.53 46.09 -13.11
C ARG A 63 -19.95 46.64 -13.23
N ILE A 64 -20.86 46.35 -12.28
CA ILE A 64 -22.17 46.99 -12.22
C ILE A 64 -21.92 48.49 -12.04
N PRO A 65 -22.20 49.33 -13.05
CA PRO A 65 -21.93 50.75 -12.95
C PRO A 65 -22.95 51.43 -12.03
N ASN A 66 -22.58 52.59 -11.50
CA ASN A 66 -23.46 53.58 -10.86
C ASN A 66 -24.66 54.02 -11.74
N GLU A 67 -24.89 53.43 -12.92
CA GLU A 67 -25.96 53.80 -13.85
C GLU A 67 -27.38 53.56 -13.32
N LEU A 68 -27.55 52.78 -12.25
CA LEU A 68 -28.82 52.70 -11.52
C LEU A 68 -29.01 53.79 -10.45
N ILE A 69 -27.98 54.60 -10.16
CA ILE A 69 -28.00 55.62 -9.08
C ILE A 69 -28.50 56.98 -9.59
N HIS A 70 -28.63 57.20 -10.90
CA HIS A 70 -29.11 58.48 -11.42
C HIS A 70 -30.64 58.70 -11.34
N CYS A 71 -31.42 57.78 -10.75
CA CYS A 71 -32.89 57.86 -10.71
C CYS A 71 -33.54 57.92 -9.31
N SER A 72 -32.81 57.93 -8.20
CA SER A 72 -33.46 58.07 -6.88
C SER A 72 -32.54 58.69 -5.82
N GLU A 73 -32.87 59.89 -5.37
CA GLU A 73 -32.18 60.69 -4.35
C GLU A 73 -32.28 60.14 -2.90
N GLU A 74 -32.79 58.92 -2.67
CA GLU A 74 -32.91 58.39 -1.32
C GLU A 74 -32.32 56.98 -1.20
N SER A 75 -31.41 56.83 -0.23
CA SER A 75 -30.73 55.61 0.20
C SER A 75 -29.39 55.30 -0.47
N GLU A 76 -28.40 56.18 -0.27
CA GLU A 76 -26.98 55.80 -0.25
C GLU A 76 -26.71 54.77 0.86
N ARG A 77 -27.02 53.50 0.62
CA ARG A 77 -26.35 52.43 1.36
C ARG A 77 -24.99 52.26 0.71
N PRO A 78 -23.87 52.47 1.43
CA PRO A 78 -22.56 52.38 0.81
C PRO A 78 -22.41 50.97 0.25
N LEU A 79 -22.06 50.85 -1.04
CA LEU A 79 -21.79 49.57 -1.72
C LEU A 79 -20.44 48.96 -1.26
N GLN A 80 -19.62 49.77 -0.60
CA GLN A 80 -18.27 49.45 -0.10
C GLN A 80 -18.20 48.33 0.97
N PRO A 81 -19.10 48.25 1.97
CA PRO A 81 -19.12 47.16 2.94
C PRO A 81 -19.42 45.81 2.28
N LEU A 82 -20.27 45.79 1.25
CA LEU A 82 -20.60 44.58 0.50
C LEU A 82 -19.38 44.07 -0.29
N GLN A 83 -18.67 44.97 -0.99
CA GLN A 83 -17.44 44.62 -1.71
C GLN A 83 -16.35 44.09 -0.76
N THR A 84 -16.17 44.74 0.39
CA THR A 84 -15.22 44.32 1.43
C THR A 84 -15.58 42.93 1.99
N GLN A 85 -16.87 42.67 2.20
CA GLN A 85 -17.36 41.38 2.67
C GLN A 85 -17.12 40.27 1.64
N VAL A 86 -17.40 40.52 0.35
CA VAL A 86 -17.16 39.55 -0.73
C VAL A 86 -15.66 39.26 -0.87
N GLU A 87 -14.80 40.27 -0.81
CA GLU A 87 -13.34 40.09 -0.81
C GLU A 87 -12.86 39.23 0.35
N PHE A 88 -13.39 39.49 1.55
CA PHE A 88 -13.08 38.70 2.73
C PHE A 88 -13.48 37.23 2.55
N GLN A 89 -14.67 36.95 2.00
CA GLN A 89 -15.12 35.58 1.72
C GLN A 89 -14.23 34.88 0.68
N VAL A 90 -13.84 35.57 -0.39
CA VAL A 90 -12.92 35.03 -1.41
C VAL A 90 -11.55 34.69 -0.77
N ARG A 91 -11.03 35.56 0.12
CA ARG A 91 -9.78 35.31 0.84
C ARG A 91 -9.88 34.06 1.73
N ILE A 92 -10.98 33.90 2.46
CA ILE A 92 -11.22 32.69 3.27
C ILE A 92 -11.24 31.45 2.38
N LEU A 93 -12.01 31.45 1.28
CA LEU A 93 -12.11 30.31 0.38
C LEU A 93 -10.75 29.92 -0.23
N ARG A 94 -9.93 30.92 -0.64
CA ARG A 94 -8.56 30.68 -1.10
C ARG A 94 -7.68 30.07 0.00
N SER A 95 -7.79 30.56 1.24
CA SER A 95 -7.04 29.98 2.36
C SER A 95 -7.44 28.51 2.61
N LEU A 96 -8.73 28.18 2.52
CA LEU A 96 -9.22 26.81 2.65
C LEU A 96 -8.74 25.94 1.49
N LEU A 97 -8.72 26.46 0.27
CA LEU A 97 -8.19 25.76 -0.91
C LEU A 97 -6.71 25.40 -0.72
N HIS A 98 -5.88 26.35 -0.28
CA HIS A 98 -4.46 26.08 -0.01
C HIS A 98 -4.27 25.02 1.09
N ARG A 99 -5.07 25.08 2.16
CA ARG A 99 -5.02 24.09 3.24
C ARG A 99 -5.47 22.71 2.77
N ALA A 100 -6.52 22.64 1.95
CA ALA A 100 -6.97 21.39 1.34
C ALA A 100 -5.89 20.80 0.43
N GLN A 101 -5.18 21.63 -0.34
CA GLN A 101 -4.07 21.19 -1.19
C GLN A 101 -2.92 20.62 -0.36
N ALA A 102 -2.47 21.33 0.68
CA ALA A 102 -1.41 20.84 1.58
C ALA A 102 -1.81 19.52 2.27
N ASN A 103 -3.07 19.40 2.70
CA ASN A 103 -3.58 18.15 3.28
C ASN A 103 -3.59 17.00 2.24
N LYS A 104 -3.93 17.28 0.98
CA LYS A 104 -3.90 16.29 -0.10
C LYS A 104 -2.46 15.80 -0.35
N GLU A 105 -1.50 16.72 -0.44
CA GLU A 105 -0.08 16.38 -0.63
C GLU A 105 0.44 15.53 0.53
N ARG A 106 0.12 15.91 1.78
CA ARG A 106 0.46 15.12 2.97
C ARG A 106 -0.14 13.71 2.91
N LEU A 107 -1.42 13.59 2.54
CA LEU A 107 -2.08 12.30 2.39
C LEU A 107 -1.42 11.42 1.30
N GLN A 108 -1.02 12.00 0.17
CA GLN A 108 -0.30 11.29 -0.89
C GLN A 108 1.06 10.78 -0.42
N ASN A 109 1.78 11.58 0.38
CA ASN A 109 3.03 11.16 1.01
C ASN A 109 2.81 9.98 1.98
N GLU A 110 1.75 10.01 2.79
CA GLU A 110 1.41 8.89 3.69
C GLU A 110 1.12 7.60 2.91
N ILE A 111 0.32 7.68 1.84
CA ILE A 111 -0.01 6.52 1.01
C ILE A 111 1.26 5.92 0.41
N SER A 112 2.17 6.77 -0.09
CA SER A 112 3.44 6.33 -0.68
C SER A 112 4.35 5.68 0.36
N LEU A 113 4.44 6.26 1.56
CA LEU A 113 5.18 5.70 2.67
C LEU A 113 4.61 4.34 3.09
N ALA A 114 3.29 4.23 3.21
CA ALA A 114 2.63 2.97 3.56
C ALA A 114 2.94 1.85 2.57
N TYR A 115 2.91 2.13 1.26
CA TYR A 115 3.31 1.17 0.23
C TYR A 115 4.78 0.74 0.37
N ASN A 116 5.70 1.68 0.59
CA ASN A 116 7.11 1.37 0.77
C ASN A 116 7.34 0.49 2.00
N MET A 117 6.63 0.76 3.11
CA MET A 117 6.71 -0.07 4.32
C MET A 117 6.19 -1.49 4.09
N ILE A 118 5.10 -1.65 3.35
CA ILE A 118 4.57 -2.98 2.98
C ILE A 118 5.58 -3.72 2.10
N ALA A 119 6.07 -3.08 1.04
CA ALA A 119 7.05 -3.70 0.14
C ALA A 119 8.34 -4.10 0.87
N GLN A 120 8.81 -3.27 1.81
CA GLN A 120 9.95 -3.59 2.66
C GLN A 120 9.67 -4.80 3.56
N ARG A 121 8.48 -4.86 4.16
CA ARG A 121 8.07 -6.00 4.99
C ARG A 121 7.96 -7.29 4.18
N ASP A 122 7.31 -7.24 3.02
CA ASP A 122 7.18 -8.40 2.13
C ASP A 122 8.56 -8.89 1.66
N SER A 123 9.49 -7.97 1.40
CA SER A 123 10.88 -8.31 1.10
C SER A 123 11.57 -8.99 2.29
N GLN A 124 11.36 -8.51 3.51
CA GLN A 124 11.88 -9.16 4.73
C GLN A 124 11.28 -10.56 4.95
N VAL A 125 9.98 -10.72 4.74
CA VAL A 125 9.31 -12.02 4.84
C VAL A 125 9.83 -12.97 3.77
N MET A 126 9.97 -12.51 2.53
CA MET A 126 10.46 -13.32 1.41
C MET A 126 11.92 -13.72 1.60
N THR A 127 12.76 -12.83 2.12
CA THR A 127 14.16 -13.15 2.46
C THR A 127 14.25 -14.18 3.58
N GLY A 128 13.45 -14.03 4.64
CA GLY A 128 13.36 -15.03 5.71
C GLY A 128 12.83 -16.38 5.23
N LEU A 129 11.83 -16.39 4.34
CA LEU A 129 11.32 -17.60 3.70
C LEU A 129 12.39 -18.26 2.81
N GLY A 130 13.16 -17.46 2.06
CA GLY A 130 14.27 -17.93 1.25
C GLY A 130 15.39 -18.54 2.09
N GLU A 131 15.69 -17.96 3.26
CA GLU A 131 16.64 -18.53 4.22
C GLU A 131 16.15 -19.86 4.79
N ALA A 132 14.88 -19.93 5.22
CA ALA A 132 14.27 -21.16 5.69
C ALA A 132 14.25 -22.25 4.59
N ALA A 133 13.90 -21.90 3.36
CA ALA A 133 13.93 -22.81 2.21
C ALA A 133 15.35 -23.28 1.87
N LYS A 134 16.36 -22.42 2.05
CA LYS A 134 17.77 -22.79 1.86
C LYS A 134 18.23 -23.81 2.90
N LEU A 135 17.82 -23.64 4.16
CA LEU A 135 18.09 -24.63 5.22
C LEU A 135 17.42 -25.97 4.90
N ASP A 136 16.16 -25.94 4.48
CA ASP A 136 15.41 -27.13 4.07
C ASP A 136 16.07 -27.84 2.87
N SER A 137 16.53 -27.07 1.88
CA SER A 137 17.28 -27.59 0.73
C SER A 137 18.59 -28.29 1.16
N GLY A 138 19.25 -27.79 2.21
CA GLY A 138 20.42 -28.43 2.80
C GLY A 138 20.10 -29.82 3.37
N ALA A 139 19.00 -29.94 4.10
CA ALA A 139 18.53 -31.22 4.63
C ALA A 139 18.13 -32.18 3.49
N MET A 140 17.39 -31.70 2.49
CA MET A 140 16.99 -32.49 1.32
C MET A 140 18.21 -32.99 0.54
N LYS A 141 19.25 -32.16 0.37
CA LYS A 141 20.50 -32.56 -0.26
C LYS A 141 21.19 -33.69 0.50
N THR A 142 21.23 -33.63 1.83
CA THR A 142 21.79 -34.70 2.66
C THR A 142 21.04 -36.02 2.48
N ILE A 143 19.70 -35.99 2.52
CA ILE A 143 18.87 -37.17 2.30
C ILE A 143 19.13 -37.78 0.92
N ALA A 144 19.24 -36.94 -0.11
CA ALA A 144 19.54 -37.39 -1.47
C ALA A 144 20.92 -38.06 -1.57
N ILE A 145 21.96 -37.49 -0.93
CA ILE A 145 23.30 -38.08 -0.89
C ILE A 145 23.28 -39.44 -0.20
N VAL A 146 22.62 -39.55 0.97
CA VAL A 146 22.49 -40.82 1.70
C VAL A 146 21.77 -41.86 0.84
N THR A 147 20.63 -41.50 0.24
CA THR A 147 19.86 -42.39 -0.64
C THR A 147 20.71 -42.87 -1.82
N MET A 148 21.43 -41.96 -2.50
CA MET A 148 22.28 -42.30 -3.65
C MET A 148 23.40 -43.28 -3.28
N GLY A 149 23.94 -43.21 -2.06
CA GLY A 149 24.96 -44.14 -1.57
C GLY A 149 24.40 -45.50 -1.13
N PHE A 150 23.24 -45.53 -0.48
CA PHE A 150 22.66 -46.76 0.08
C PHE A 150 21.83 -47.57 -0.91
N LEU A 151 21.22 -46.93 -1.91
CA LEU A 151 20.29 -47.60 -2.81
C LEU A 151 20.96 -48.64 -3.74
N PRO A 152 22.15 -48.40 -4.33
CA PRO A 152 22.83 -49.41 -5.15
C PRO A 152 23.27 -50.66 -4.37
N PRO A 153 23.93 -50.56 -3.18
CA PRO A 153 24.24 -51.72 -2.36
C PRO A 153 23.00 -52.48 -1.88
N THR A 154 21.94 -51.76 -1.49
CA THR A 154 20.68 -52.39 -1.06
C THR A 154 20.04 -53.17 -2.21
N PHE A 155 20.06 -52.62 -3.43
CA PHE A 155 19.60 -53.30 -4.64
C PHE A 155 20.40 -54.58 -4.93
N LEU A 156 21.73 -54.52 -4.86
CA LEU A 156 22.58 -55.69 -5.02
C LEU A 156 22.29 -56.74 -3.95
N SER A 157 22.18 -56.34 -2.68
CA SER A 157 21.83 -57.25 -1.58
C SER A 157 20.47 -57.93 -1.80
N ALA A 158 19.49 -57.21 -2.34
CA ALA A 158 18.18 -57.78 -2.66
C ALA A 158 18.29 -58.83 -3.77
N ILE A 159 19.05 -58.57 -4.84
CA ILE A 159 19.32 -59.53 -5.92
C ILE A 159 19.96 -60.82 -5.37
N PHE A 160 20.99 -60.70 -4.53
CA PHE A 160 21.68 -61.86 -3.95
C PHE A 160 20.86 -62.58 -2.86
N SER A 161 19.89 -61.91 -2.26
CA SER A 161 18.97 -62.51 -1.29
C SER A 161 17.81 -63.26 -1.95
N MET A 162 17.53 -63.02 -3.22
CA MET A 162 16.59 -63.83 -3.99
C MET A 162 17.23 -65.19 -4.29
N SER A 163 16.42 -66.26 -4.37
CA SER A 163 16.87 -67.65 -4.51
C SER A 163 17.64 -68.00 -5.81
N PHE A 164 18.09 -67.01 -6.58
CA PHE A 164 18.82 -67.20 -7.83
C PHE A 164 20.29 -67.58 -7.63
N PHE A 165 20.92 -67.20 -6.50
CA PHE A 165 22.33 -67.50 -6.20
C PHE A 165 22.45 -68.51 -5.06
N SER A 166 23.18 -69.61 -5.27
CA SER A 166 23.43 -70.63 -4.24
C SER A 166 24.92 -70.73 -3.93
N TYR A 167 25.28 -70.68 -2.64
CA TYR A 167 26.65 -70.82 -2.16
C TYR A 167 26.87 -72.20 -1.53
N ALA A 168 27.76 -72.99 -2.12
CA ALA A 168 28.18 -74.27 -1.56
C ALA A 168 29.57 -74.12 -0.90
N PRO A 169 29.68 -74.15 0.45
CA PRO A 169 30.97 -74.07 1.12
C PRO A 169 31.78 -75.34 0.85
N GLY A 170 33.00 -75.17 0.36
CA GLY A 170 33.91 -76.29 0.06
C GLY A 170 34.32 -77.07 1.32
N LYS A 171 34.27 -78.39 1.27
CA LYS A 171 34.78 -79.28 2.34
C LYS A 171 36.17 -79.79 2.00
N SER A 172 37.09 -79.60 2.96
CA SER A 172 38.45 -80.14 3.18
C SER A 172 39.43 -80.37 2.01
N ASP A 173 39.01 -80.37 0.74
CA ASP A 173 39.85 -80.45 -0.47
C ASP A 173 39.14 -79.86 -1.73
N GLN A 174 38.01 -79.15 -1.57
CA GLN A 174 37.29 -78.48 -2.68
C GLN A 174 37.16 -76.97 -2.46
N TYR A 175 37.27 -76.22 -3.56
CA TYR A 175 37.04 -74.77 -3.60
C TYR A 175 35.55 -74.45 -3.43
N ALA A 176 35.23 -73.31 -2.82
CA ALA A 176 33.85 -72.86 -2.71
C ALA A 176 33.30 -72.52 -4.11
N GLU A 177 32.09 -73.00 -4.40
CA GLU A 177 31.45 -72.84 -5.71
C GLU A 177 30.19 -71.97 -5.59
N TRP A 178 30.05 -71.03 -6.52
CA TRP A 178 28.87 -70.17 -6.67
C TRP A 178 28.11 -70.60 -7.91
N SER A 179 26.85 -71.00 -7.77
CA SER A 179 25.99 -71.36 -8.90
C SER A 179 24.80 -70.40 -9.02
N VAL A 180 24.38 -70.18 -10.27
CA VAL A 180 23.17 -69.44 -10.64
C VAL A 180 22.14 -70.42 -11.16
N SER A 181 20.90 -70.31 -10.69
CA SER A 181 19.76 -71.16 -11.11
C SER A 181 19.19 -70.75 -12.46
#